data_AF-A0A2E3XV85-F1
#
_entry.id   AF-A0A2E3XV85-F1
#
_cell.length_a   1.000
_cell.length_b   1.000
_cell.length_c   1.000
_cell.angle_alpha   90.00
_cell.angle_beta   90.00
_cell.angle_gamma   90.00
#
_symmetry.space_group_name_H-M   'P 1'
#
loop_
_entity.id
_entity.type
_entity.pdbx_description
1 polymer ?
#
loop_
_entity_poly.entity_id
_entity_poly.type
_entity_poly.pdbx_seq_one_letter_code
_entity_poly.pdbx_strand_id
1 'polypeptide(L)'
;MKTRLGFLLTCISFIISSNCLAVAKQNQQKVNSATLHVDGEFEQQDEELKFLQDELKNVRGLKSGYKRKAKVFQKLTNESEELKEHFESYVENRVDYEAAIGDYNKTIECLKNGDALKCRPDLAKKNQKRRPQRRQQPQPRRERPVTQREVQDYVGTSMAVPLRKSSNNDIQNFIRDVDLRVAQRDGDLISCYREGGFSQEGVLKVQMKISGNGNLGHLGFEDTTQVNDPRVIRCLSKVLYSIHYPATPDGRTKTIRKPFIFNLM
;
A
#
# COMPACT_ATOMS: atom_id res chain seq x y z
N MET A 1 31.17 24.23 15.91
CA MET A 1 30.40 23.16 16.59
C MET A 1 30.03 22.05 15.58
N LYS A 2 30.98 21.19 15.20
CA LYS A 2 30.84 20.23 14.07
C LYS A 2 31.44 18.83 14.36
N THR A 3 31.35 18.33 15.59
CA THR A 3 32.07 17.09 15.97
C THR A 3 31.28 16.09 16.83
N ARG A 4 29.93 16.10 16.83
CA ARG A 4 29.14 15.17 17.68
C ARG A 4 28.19 14.21 16.96
N LEU A 5 28.28 14.06 15.63
CA LEU A 5 27.40 13.17 14.86
C LEU A 5 28.06 11.87 14.35
N GLY A 6 29.25 11.52 14.85
CA GLY A 6 30.03 10.38 14.35
C GLY A 6 29.95 9.08 15.18
N PHE A 7 29.31 9.10 16.35
CA PHE A 7 29.46 8.01 17.33
C PHE A 7 28.27 7.04 17.42
N LEU A 8 27.21 7.23 16.62
CA LEU A 8 25.98 6.42 16.71
C LEU A 8 25.83 5.36 15.60
N LEU A 9 26.78 5.27 14.66
CA LEU A 9 26.68 4.41 13.47
C LEU A 9 27.55 3.14 13.51
N THR A 10 28.31 2.90 14.57
CA THR A 10 29.25 1.76 14.65
C THR A 10 28.77 0.58 15.51
N CYS A 11 27.60 0.65 16.16
CA CYS A 11 27.12 -0.44 17.02
C CYS A 11 26.18 -1.45 16.35
N ILE A 12 25.78 -1.25 15.09
CA ILE A 12 24.79 -2.13 14.42
C ILE A 12 25.45 -3.23 13.56
N SER A 13 26.76 -3.14 13.28
CA SER A 13 27.45 -4.09 12.40
C SER A 13 27.98 -5.37 13.09
N PHE A 14 27.79 -5.55 14.41
CA PHE A 14 28.40 -6.67 15.14
C PHE A 14 27.49 -7.90 15.38
N ILE A 15 26.26 -7.92 14.84
CA ILE A 15 25.28 -8.98 15.16
C ILE A 15 25.13 -10.05 14.04
N ILE A 16 25.75 -9.89 12.87
CA ILE A 16 25.48 -10.79 11.72
C ILE A 16 26.55 -11.89 11.51
N SER A 17 27.65 -11.91 12.27
CA SER A 17 28.78 -12.82 12.00
C SER A 17 28.84 -14.12 12.83
N SER A 18 27.84 -14.45 13.65
CA SER A 18 27.90 -15.65 14.52
C SER A 18 26.84 -16.70 14.23
N ASN A 19 26.93 -17.37 13.08
CA ASN A 19 26.39 -18.72 12.91
C ASN A 19 27.24 -19.53 11.91
N CYS A 20 28.42 -19.96 12.39
CA CYS A 20 29.08 -21.17 11.91
C CYS A 20 28.27 -22.38 12.41
N LEU A 21 27.80 -23.24 11.51
CA LEU A 21 27.60 -24.65 11.81
C LEU A 21 28.22 -25.48 10.68
N ALA A 22 29.37 -26.05 11.03
CA ALA A 22 30.11 -27.02 10.27
C ALA A 22 29.26 -28.28 10.05
N VAL A 23 29.07 -28.67 8.80
CA VAL A 23 28.60 -30.02 8.46
C VAL A 23 29.84 -30.88 8.24
N ALA A 24 30.06 -31.78 9.19
CA ALA A 24 31.13 -32.76 9.19
C ALA A 24 30.95 -33.75 8.02
N LYS A 25 32.08 -34.03 7.37
CA LYS A 25 32.27 -34.96 6.27
C LYS A 25 32.43 -36.37 6.86
N GLN A 26 31.38 -37.19 6.84
CA GLN A 26 31.48 -38.60 7.22
C GLN A 26 31.85 -39.46 6.01
N ASN A 27 32.84 -40.33 6.22
CA ASN A 27 33.43 -41.26 5.26
C ASN A 27 32.39 -42.16 4.59
N GLN A 28 32.39 -42.19 3.26
CA GLN A 28 31.72 -43.24 2.49
C GLN A 28 32.54 -44.53 2.59
N GLN A 29 32.20 -45.36 3.57
CA GLN A 29 32.66 -46.74 3.61
C GLN A 29 31.82 -47.54 2.62
N LYS A 30 32.45 -47.91 1.50
CA LYS A 30 31.85 -48.64 0.38
C LYS A 30 31.62 -50.10 0.80
N VAL A 31 30.43 -50.40 1.31
CA VAL A 31 30.01 -51.77 1.60
C VAL A 31 29.47 -52.39 0.32
N ASN A 32 30.17 -53.39 -0.20
CA ASN A 32 29.70 -54.22 -1.31
C ASN A 32 28.61 -55.16 -0.77
N SER A 33 27.34 -54.85 -1.00
CA SER A 33 26.24 -55.79 -0.75
C SER A 33 26.05 -56.69 -1.97
N ALA A 34 26.50 -57.94 -1.84
CA ALA A 34 26.12 -59.01 -2.74
C ALA A 34 24.58 -59.16 -2.74
N THR A 35 24.01 -59.32 -3.92
CA THR A 35 22.59 -59.59 -4.14
C THR A 35 22.22 -60.94 -3.53
N LEU A 36 21.48 -60.91 -2.42
CA LEU A 36 20.80 -62.07 -1.88
C LEU A 36 19.30 -61.87 -2.15
N HIS A 37 18.82 -62.47 -3.24
CA HIS A 37 17.39 -62.73 -3.45
C HIS A 37 17.09 -64.08 -2.84
N VAL A 38 16.33 -64.10 -1.75
CA VAL A 38 15.70 -65.31 -1.24
C VAL A 38 14.29 -64.92 -0.87
N ASP A 39 13.35 -65.50 -1.60
CA ASP A 39 11.91 -65.35 -1.44
C ASP A 39 11.50 -65.63 0.01
N GLY A 40 11.28 -64.56 0.75
CA GLY A 40 10.77 -64.57 2.10
C GLY A 40 9.91 -63.33 2.26
N GLU A 41 8.62 -63.54 2.48
CA GLU A 41 7.63 -62.51 2.78
C GLU A 41 8.08 -61.72 4.03
N PHE A 42 8.83 -60.64 3.83
CA PHE A 42 9.08 -59.64 4.86
C PHE A 42 7.99 -58.58 4.76
N GLU A 43 6.84 -58.88 5.37
CA GLU A 43 5.73 -57.94 5.55
C GLU A 43 5.93 -57.04 6.80
N GLN A 44 7.19 -56.75 7.15
CA GLN A 44 7.53 -55.69 8.10
C GLN A 44 8.28 -54.63 7.31
N GLN A 45 7.52 -53.71 6.72
CA GLN A 45 8.08 -52.46 6.22
C GLN A 45 8.78 -51.77 7.39
N ASP A 46 10.12 -51.77 7.35
CA ASP A 46 10.99 -51.10 8.31
C ASP A 46 10.41 -49.73 8.69
N GLU A 47 10.06 -49.56 9.96
CA GLU A 47 9.53 -48.30 10.50
C GLU A 47 10.48 -47.13 10.22
N GLU A 48 11.80 -47.42 10.17
CA GLU A 48 12.82 -46.47 9.76
C GLU A 48 12.67 -46.01 8.29
N LEU A 49 12.29 -46.91 7.38
CA LEU A 49 12.10 -46.56 5.97
C LEU A 49 10.87 -45.66 5.78
N LYS A 50 9.79 -45.93 6.54
CA LYS A 50 8.61 -45.04 6.58
C LYS A 50 8.96 -43.67 7.15
N PHE A 51 9.69 -43.63 8.26
CA PHE A 51 10.15 -42.38 8.86
C PHE A 51 10.99 -41.55 7.88
N LEU A 52 11.95 -42.17 7.19
CA LEU A 52 12.79 -41.49 6.20
C LEU A 52 11.99 -40.99 4.99
N GLN A 53 10.97 -41.74 4.53
CA GLN A 53 10.08 -41.28 3.45
C GLN A 53 9.25 -40.05 3.85
N ASP A 54 8.73 -40.03 5.07
CA ASP A 54 7.96 -38.89 5.60
C ASP A 54 8.84 -37.65 5.81
N GLU A 55 10.06 -37.82 6.31
CA GLU A 55 11.02 -36.72 6.46
C GLU A 55 11.41 -36.12 5.10
N LEU A 56 11.64 -36.96 4.08
CA LEU A 56 11.97 -36.52 2.73
C LEU A 56 10.79 -35.78 2.06
N LYS A 57 9.55 -36.21 2.34
CA LYS A 57 8.32 -35.52 1.91
C LYS A 57 8.18 -34.15 2.59
N ASN A 58 8.49 -34.05 3.88
CA ASN A 58 8.52 -32.78 4.61
C ASN A 58 9.58 -31.81 4.07
N VAL A 59 10.79 -32.29 3.79
CA VAL A 59 11.87 -31.48 3.18
C VAL A 59 11.48 -30.97 1.79
N ARG A 60 10.83 -31.81 0.96
CA ARG A 60 10.27 -31.36 -0.34
C ARG A 60 9.18 -30.31 -0.18
N GLY A 61 8.31 -30.48 0.83
CA GLY A 61 7.29 -29.49 1.21
C GLY A 61 7.91 -28.14 1.56
N LEU A 62 8.95 -28.14 2.40
CA LEU A 62 9.70 -26.93 2.77
C LEU A 62 10.34 -26.25 1.56
N LYS A 63 10.99 -27.01 0.65
CA LYS A 63 11.57 -26.48 -0.60
C LYS A 63 10.52 -25.79 -1.48
N SER A 64 9.32 -26.35 -1.57
CA SER A 64 8.20 -25.72 -2.28
C SER A 64 7.72 -24.43 -1.60
N GLY A 65 7.73 -24.40 -0.26
CA GLY A 65 7.46 -23.22 0.55
C GLY A 65 8.48 -22.10 0.32
N TYR A 66 9.78 -22.41 0.30
CA TYR A 66 10.84 -21.45 -0.01
C TYR A 66 10.70 -20.89 -1.43
N LYS A 67 10.34 -21.70 -2.43
CA LYS A 67 10.09 -21.23 -3.80
C LYS A 67 8.91 -20.26 -3.86
N ARG A 68 7.84 -20.51 -3.09
CA ARG A 68 6.70 -19.57 -2.99
C ARG A 68 7.10 -18.27 -2.29
N LYS A 69 7.82 -18.35 -1.17
CA LYS A 69 8.35 -17.17 -0.47
C LYS A 69 9.27 -16.35 -1.36
N ALA A 70 10.19 -16.97 -2.09
CA ALA A 70 11.07 -16.29 -3.03
C ALA A 70 10.31 -15.52 -4.12
N LYS A 71 9.25 -16.12 -4.68
CA LYS A 71 8.37 -15.41 -5.64
C LYS A 71 7.66 -14.21 -5.03
N VAL A 72 7.20 -14.32 -3.78
CA VAL A 72 6.55 -13.20 -3.07
C VAL A 72 7.54 -12.09 -2.79
N PHE A 73 8.76 -12.41 -2.33
CA PHE A 73 9.83 -11.43 -2.14
C PHE A 73 10.19 -10.74 -3.45
N GLN A 74 10.33 -11.48 -4.55
CA GLN A 74 10.61 -10.90 -5.85
C GLN A 74 9.50 -9.93 -6.31
N LYS A 75 8.22 -10.27 -6.06
CA LYS A 75 7.09 -9.38 -6.36
C LYS A 75 7.12 -8.10 -5.51
N LEU A 76 7.42 -8.22 -4.22
CA LEU A 76 7.60 -7.07 -3.32
C LEU A 76 8.77 -6.18 -3.73
N THR A 77 9.89 -6.77 -4.16
CA THR A 77 11.04 -6.02 -4.67
C THR A 77 10.67 -5.23 -5.92
N ASN A 78 9.99 -5.85 -6.90
CA ASN A 78 9.53 -5.16 -8.10
C ASN A 78 8.53 -4.04 -7.78
N GLU A 79 7.56 -4.29 -6.90
CA GLU A 79 6.59 -3.26 -6.46
C GLU A 79 7.28 -2.10 -5.72
N SER A 80 8.35 -2.38 -4.97
CA SER A 80 9.16 -1.35 -4.31
C SER A 80 9.99 -0.53 -5.31
N GLU A 81 10.48 -1.15 -6.39
CA GLU A 81 11.18 -0.44 -7.46
C GLU A 81 10.23 0.46 -8.25
N GLU A 82 9.05 -0.05 -8.62
CA GLU A 82 8.00 0.76 -9.28
C GLU A 82 7.56 1.95 -8.41
N LEU A 83 7.38 1.74 -7.10
CA LEU A 83 7.04 2.82 -6.17
C LEU A 83 8.15 3.87 -6.10
N LYS A 84 9.42 3.46 -6.15
CA LYS A 84 10.57 4.37 -6.16
C LYS A 84 10.56 5.23 -7.42
N GLU A 85 10.34 4.65 -8.59
CA GLU A 85 10.23 5.40 -9.86
C GLU A 85 9.08 6.42 -9.82
N HIS A 86 7.92 6.03 -9.28
CA HIS A 86 6.79 6.94 -9.09
C HIS A 86 7.12 8.09 -8.12
N PHE A 87 7.85 7.81 -7.06
CA PHE A 87 8.26 8.83 -6.09
C PHE A 87 9.27 9.82 -6.68
N GLU A 88 10.26 9.33 -7.45
CA GLU A 88 11.21 10.19 -8.17
C GLU A 88 10.49 11.13 -9.14
N SER A 89 9.53 10.62 -9.92
CA SER A 89 8.71 11.45 -10.80
C SER A 89 7.87 12.47 -10.04
N TYR A 90 7.30 12.11 -8.89
CA TYR A 90 6.54 13.04 -8.06
C TYR A 90 7.42 14.18 -7.52
N VAL A 91 8.63 13.86 -7.06
CA VAL A 91 9.61 14.86 -6.59
C VAL A 91 10.03 15.80 -7.72
N GLU A 92 10.34 15.29 -8.91
CA GLU A 92 10.65 16.12 -10.08
C GLU A 92 9.50 17.07 -10.42
N ASN A 93 8.27 16.55 -10.52
CA ASN A 93 7.10 17.37 -10.80
C ASN A 93 6.87 18.45 -9.74
N ARG A 94 7.09 18.14 -8.45
CA ARG A 94 6.95 19.11 -7.36
C ARG A 94 7.94 20.27 -7.50
N VAL A 95 9.20 19.98 -7.83
CA VAL A 95 10.22 21.02 -8.08
C VAL A 95 9.80 21.92 -9.24
N ASP A 96 9.28 21.34 -10.33
CA ASP A 96 8.78 22.11 -11.47
C ASP A 96 7.59 23.01 -11.11
N TYR A 97 6.66 22.53 -10.26
CA TYR A 97 5.55 23.35 -9.76
C TYR A 97 6.01 24.48 -8.85
N GLU A 98 6.92 24.21 -7.91
CA GLU A 98 7.47 25.23 -7.01
C GLU A 98 8.21 26.32 -7.82
N ALA A 99 8.96 25.93 -8.87
CA ALA A 99 9.58 26.87 -9.79
C ALA A 99 8.54 27.70 -10.56
N ALA A 100 7.47 27.08 -11.08
CA ALA A 100 6.41 27.78 -11.80
C ALA A 100 5.64 28.76 -10.91
N ILE A 101 5.36 28.40 -9.66
CA ILE A 101 4.75 29.28 -8.66
C ILE A 101 5.69 30.46 -8.35
N GLY A 102 6.99 30.20 -8.21
CA GLY A 102 7.98 31.25 -8.02
C GLY A 102 8.02 32.25 -9.19
N ASP A 103 8.00 31.75 -10.44
CA ASP A 103 7.92 32.58 -11.64
C ASP A 103 6.62 33.41 -11.69
N TYR A 104 5.50 32.81 -11.29
CA TYR A 104 4.20 33.50 -11.21
C TYR A 104 4.20 34.62 -10.17
N ASN A 105 4.70 34.36 -8.96
CA ASN A 105 4.76 35.37 -7.89
C ASN A 105 5.67 36.54 -8.27
N LYS A 106 6.83 36.28 -8.88
CA LYS A 106 7.69 37.33 -9.43
C LYS A 106 6.97 38.18 -10.47
N THR A 107 6.16 37.55 -11.32
CA THR A 107 5.35 38.26 -12.32
C THR A 107 4.32 39.17 -11.63
N ILE A 108 3.65 38.67 -10.59
CA ILE A 108 2.71 39.48 -9.79
C ILE A 108 3.43 40.67 -9.14
N GLU A 109 4.58 40.45 -8.50
CA GLU A 109 5.34 41.53 -7.86
C GLU A 109 5.81 42.58 -8.87
N CYS A 110 6.23 42.15 -10.06
CA CYS A 110 6.58 43.06 -11.14
C CYS A 110 5.37 43.90 -11.58
N LEU A 111 4.21 43.27 -11.79
CA LEU A 111 2.96 43.95 -12.17
C LEU A 111 2.48 44.95 -11.10
N LYS A 112 2.76 44.68 -9.82
CA LYS A 112 2.44 45.60 -8.73
C LYS A 112 3.34 46.84 -8.72
N ASN A 113 4.57 46.74 -9.22
CA ASN A 113 5.60 47.76 -9.06
C ASN A 113 5.91 48.56 -10.35
N GLY A 114 5.32 48.24 -11.51
CA GLY A 114 5.61 48.96 -12.75
C GLY A 114 4.73 48.60 -13.95
N ASP A 115 5.07 49.16 -15.12
CA ASP A 115 4.31 48.98 -16.36
C ASP A 115 4.20 47.51 -16.78
N ALA A 116 2.96 47.05 -16.99
CA ALA A 116 2.65 45.67 -17.36
C ALA A 116 3.37 45.17 -18.62
N LEU A 117 3.81 46.08 -19.50
CA LEU A 117 4.54 45.78 -20.73
C LEU A 117 5.98 45.29 -20.49
N LYS A 118 6.60 45.64 -19.35
CA LYS A 118 7.98 45.23 -19.01
C LYS A 118 8.05 43.93 -18.20
N CYS A 119 6.91 43.48 -17.66
CA CYS A 119 6.83 42.32 -16.77
C CYS A 119 6.59 40.99 -17.49
N ARG A 120 6.71 40.95 -18.82
CA ARG A 120 6.52 39.72 -19.59
C ARG A 120 7.69 38.78 -19.26
N PRO A 121 7.44 37.58 -18.69
CA PRO A 121 8.50 36.62 -18.46
C PRO A 121 9.15 36.28 -19.81
N ASP A 122 10.48 36.23 -19.86
CA ASP A 122 11.28 35.83 -21.03
C ASP A 122 10.92 34.39 -21.44
N LEU A 123 9.81 34.22 -22.16
CA LEU A 123 9.37 32.95 -22.75
C LEU A 123 10.41 32.41 -23.76
N ALA A 124 11.36 33.26 -24.18
CA ALA A 124 12.39 32.95 -25.17
C ALA A 124 13.49 32.00 -24.65
N LYS A 125 13.70 31.86 -23.33
CA LYS A 125 14.82 31.05 -22.79
C LYS A 125 14.47 29.59 -22.43
N LYS A 126 13.20 29.19 -22.42
CA LYS A 126 12.78 27.80 -22.05
C LYS A 126 12.90 26.77 -23.18
N ASN A 127 13.29 27.15 -24.39
CA ASN A 127 13.37 26.22 -25.53
C ASN A 127 14.67 25.40 -25.65
N GLN A 128 15.69 25.62 -24.80
CA GLN A 128 17.02 25.02 -25.02
C GLN A 128 17.38 23.78 -24.19
N LYS A 129 16.49 23.27 -23.33
CA LYS A 129 16.79 22.06 -22.54
C LYS A 129 15.60 21.12 -22.39
N ARG A 130 14.85 20.90 -23.47
CA ARG A 130 13.98 19.72 -23.55
C ARG A 130 14.90 18.49 -23.66
N ARG A 131 15.17 17.84 -22.52
CA ARG A 131 15.68 16.46 -22.53
C ARG A 131 14.77 15.64 -23.44
N PRO A 132 15.31 14.77 -24.31
CA PRO A 132 14.49 13.89 -25.13
C PRO A 132 13.56 13.10 -24.21
N GLN A 133 12.25 13.31 -24.37
CA GLN A 133 11.24 12.48 -23.72
C GLN A 133 11.59 11.03 -24.06
N ARG A 134 12.00 10.29 -23.03
CA ARG A 134 12.21 8.85 -23.08
C ARG A 134 10.88 8.29 -23.58
N ARG A 135 10.88 7.79 -24.83
CA ARG A 135 9.73 7.16 -25.49
C ARG A 135 9.02 6.28 -24.45
N GLN A 136 7.81 6.68 -24.08
CA GLN A 136 6.92 5.81 -23.32
C GLN A 136 6.80 4.53 -24.14
N GLN A 137 7.30 3.42 -23.59
CA GLN A 137 7.12 2.12 -24.22
C GLN A 137 5.63 1.87 -24.39
N PRO A 138 5.18 1.41 -25.57
CA PRO A 138 3.79 1.05 -25.77
C PRO A 138 3.43 -0.08 -24.79
N GLN A 139 2.48 0.18 -23.90
CA GLN A 139 1.98 -0.85 -23.00
C GLN A 139 1.44 -2.03 -23.83
N PRO A 140 1.80 -3.29 -23.50
CA PRO A 140 1.30 -4.45 -24.21
C PRO A 140 -0.23 -4.54 -24.06
N ARG A 141 -0.91 -4.49 -25.21
CA ARG A 141 -2.35 -4.67 -25.38
C ARG A 141 -2.73 -6.05 -24.83
N ARG A 142 -3.31 -6.12 -23.63
CA ARG A 142 -3.90 -7.36 -23.10
C ARG A 142 -5.03 -7.80 -24.02
N GLU A 143 -4.76 -8.83 -24.83
CA GLU A 143 -5.78 -9.56 -25.56
C GLU A 143 -6.75 -10.20 -24.56
N ARG A 144 -8.04 -9.92 -24.75
CA ARG A 144 -9.11 -10.55 -23.99
C ARG A 144 -9.28 -11.97 -24.52
N PRO A 145 -9.28 -13.01 -23.67
CA PRO A 145 -9.67 -14.34 -24.11
C PRO A 145 -11.16 -14.34 -24.48
N VAL A 146 -11.44 -14.66 -25.74
CA VAL A 146 -12.78 -14.93 -26.27
C VAL A 146 -13.25 -16.25 -25.64
N THR A 147 -14.21 -16.17 -24.72
CA THR A 147 -14.85 -17.36 -24.16
C THR A 147 -15.96 -17.79 -25.11
N GLN A 148 -15.78 -18.96 -25.73
CA GLN A 148 -16.83 -19.63 -26.50
C GLN A 148 -17.98 -20.02 -25.56
N ARG A 149 -19.20 -19.73 -26.02
CA ARG A 149 -20.45 -20.20 -25.39
C ARG A 149 -20.60 -21.69 -25.71
N GLU A 150 -20.56 -22.51 -24.67
CA GLU A 150 -21.07 -23.87 -24.72
C GLU A 150 -22.49 -23.86 -24.13
N VAL A 151 -23.43 -24.33 -24.93
CA VAL A 151 -24.84 -24.55 -24.57
C VAL A 151 -24.90 -25.89 -23.84
N GLN A 152 -25.28 -25.89 -22.57
CA GLN A 152 -25.74 -27.08 -21.88
C GLN A 152 -26.97 -26.77 -21.04
N ASP A 153 -28.07 -27.37 -21.45
CA ASP A 153 -29.26 -27.60 -20.65
C ASP A 153 -28.87 -28.36 -19.37
N TYR A 154 -29.18 -27.85 -18.18
CA TYR A 154 -29.40 -28.72 -17.01
C TYR A 154 -30.25 -28.06 -15.92
N VAL A 155 -31.26 -28.84 -15.56
CA VAL A 155 -32.18 -28.90 -14.42
C VAL A 155 -31.76 -28.17 -13.13
N GLY A 156 -32.74 -27.42 -12.60
CA GLY A 156 -32.94 -26.96 -11.21
C GLY A 156 -31.84 -27.22 -10.19
N THR A 157 -31.11 -26.18 -9.82
CA THR A 157 -30.33 -26.12 -8.59
C THR A 157 -30.37 -24.70 -8.05
N SER A 158 -30.70 -24.56 -6.76
CA SER A 158 -30.76 -23.30 -6.01
C SER A 158 -29.60 -22.36 -6.37
N MET A 159 -29.90 -21.27 -7.07
CA MET A 159 -28.90 -20.32 -7.55
C MET A 159 -28.28 -19.55 -6.38
N ALA A 160 -27.11 -20.02 -5.93
CA ALA A 160 -26.19 -19.19 -5.17
C ALA A 160 -25.78 -18.00 -6.06
N VAL A 161 -26.30 -16.81 -5.72
CA VAL A 161 -26.02 -15.56 -6.44
C VAL A 161 -24.51 -15.37 -6.53
N PRO A 162 -23.92 -15.31 -7.75
CA PRO A 162 -22.49 -15.15 -7.89
C PRO A 162 -22.04 -13.83 -7.27
N LEU A 163 -21.18 -13.93 -6.25
CA LEU A 163 -20.50 -12.79 -5.62
C LEU A 163 -19.71 -12.03 -6.70
N ARG A 164 -20.27 -10.93 -7.20
CA ARG A 164 -19.57 -10.02 -8.11
C ARG A 164 -18.33 -9.51 -7.38
N LYS A 165 -17.15 -9.82 -7.93
CA LYS A 165 -15.90 -9.20 -7.47
C LYS A 165 -16.00 -7.70 -7.75
N SER A 166 -16.21 -6.90 -6.70
CA SER A 166 -16.14 -5.44 -6.77
C SER A 166 -14.85 -5.04 -7.47
N SER A 167 -14.94 -4.21 -8.50
CA SER A 167 -13.75 -3.74 -9.19
C SER A 167 -12.99 -2.75 -8.29
N ASN A 168 -11.67 -2.69 -8.39
CA ASN A 168 -10.87 -1.71 -7.62
C ASN A 168 -11.31 -0.26 -7.86
N ASN A 169 -11.87 0.03 -9.04
CA ASN A 169 -12.38 1.36 -9.38
C ASN A 169 -13.59 1.75 -8.53
N ASP A 170 -14.47 0.79 -8.19
CA ASP A 170 -15.66 1.07 -7.39
C ASP A 170 -15.28 1.48 -5.97
N ILE A 171 -14.22 0.88 -5.41
CA ILE A 171 -13.70 1.22 -4.08
C ILE A 171 -13.09 2.62 -4.08
N GLN A 172 -12.31 2.98 -5.10
CA GLN A 172 -11.72 4.32 -5.21
C GLN A 172 -12.78 5.40 -5.38
N ASN A 173 -13.81 5.15 -6.20
CA ASN A 173 -14.94 6.06 -6.36
C ASN A 173 -15.70 6.22 -5.03
N PHE A 174 -15.93 5.13 -4.31
CA PHE A 174 -16.56 5.17 -2.99
C PHE A 174 -15.76 6.01 -1.98
N ILE A 175 -14.43 5.83 -1.91
CA ILE A 175 -13.57 6.63 -1.02
C ILE A 175 -13.66 8.12 -1.39
N ARG A 176 -13.56 8.45 -2.69
CA ARG A 176 -13.69 9.83 -3.17
C ARG A 176 -15.04 10.45 -2.82
N ASP A 177 -16.13 9.69 -2.93
CA ASP A 177 -17.47 10.18 -2.59
C ASP A 177 -17.62 10.41 -1.08
N VAL A 178 -17.05 9.54 -0.24
CA VAL A 178 -16.95 9.77 1.21
C VAL A 178 -16.15 11.04 1.49
N ASP A 179 -15.03 11.25 0.80
CA ASP A 179 -14.20 12.43 0.98
C ASP A 179 -14.93 13.72 0.65
N LEU A 180 -15.70 13.73 -0.45
CA LEU A 180 -16.52 14.87 -0.85
C LEU A 180 -17.60 15.21 0.19
N ARG A 181 -18.28 14.20 0.77
CA ARG A 181 -19.32 14.45 1.78
C ARG A 181 -18.75 14.96 3.10
N VAL A 182 -17.55 14.50 3.46
CA VAL A 182 -16.82 15.05 4.61
C VAL A 182 -16.41 16.49 4.34
N ALA A 183 -15.86 16.79 3.16
CA ALA A 183 -15.43 18.13 2.77
C ALA A 183 -16.59 19.15 2.79
N GLN A 184 -17.80 18.73 2.42
CA GLN A 184 -19.01 19.56 2.51
C GLN A 184 -19.35 20.01 3.95
N ARG A 185 -18.78 19.36 4.97
CA ARG A 185 -18.96 19.70 6.39
C ARG A 185 -17.68 20.27 7.02
N ASP A 186 -16.68 20.64 6.23
CA ASP A 186 -15.40 21.15 6.76
C ASP A 186 -15.58 22.37 7.67
N GLY A 187 -16.53 23.27 7.35
CA GLY A 187 -16.84 24.42 8.21
C GLY A 187 -17.28 24.02 9.62
N ASP A 188 -18.17 23.04 9.73
CA ASP A 188 -18.66 22.51 11.02
C ASP A 188 -17.54 21.78 11.77
N LEU A 189 -16.70 21.03 11.05
CA LEU A 189 -15.55 20.35 11.64
C LEU A 189 -14.53 21.34 12.21
N ILE A 190 -14.24 22.42 11.48
CA ILE A 190 -13.38 23.52 11.94
C ILE A 190 -14.02 24.25 13.13
N SER A 191 -15.34 24.48 13.10
CA SER A 191 -16.06 25.09 14.23
C SER A 191 -15.92 24.23 15.50
N CYS A 192 -16.15 22.93 15.40
CA CYS A 192 -15.94 21.99 16.51
C CYS A 192 -14.51 22.03 17.05
N TYR A 193 -13.51 22.17 16.17
CA TYR A 193 -12.11 22.29 16.58
C TYR A 193 -11.84 23.59 17.34
N ARG A 194 -12.39 24.72 16.87
CA ARG A 194 -12.28 26.04 17.53
C ARG A 194 -12.99 26.08 18.88
N GLU A 195 -14.12 25.39 19.05
CA GLU A 195 -14.82 25.28 20.34
C GLU A 195 -13.96 24.66 21.46
N GLY A 196 -12.97 23.84 21.09
CA GLY A 196 -11.98 23.30 22.03
C GLY A 196 -10.95 24.31 22.54
N GLY A 197 -10.97 25.55 22.04
CA GLY A 197 -9.96 26.56 22.36
C GLY A 197 -8.62 26.35 21.65
N PHE A 198 -8.56 25.48 20.63
CA PHE A 198 -7.36 25.29 19.82
C PHE A 198 -7.19 26.48 18.87
N SER A 199 -6.00 27.09 18.91
CA SER A 199 -5.58 28.18 18.02
C SER A 199 -4.46 27.76 17.05
N GLN A 200 -3.95 26.55 17.19
CA GLN A 200 -2.83 26.03 16.41
C GLN A 200 -3.28 24.94 15.43
N GLU A 201 -2.46 24.72 14.40
CA GLU A 201 -2.63 23.60 13.47
C GLU A 201 -2.63 22.27 14.22
N GLY A 202 -3.52 21.36 13.82
CA GLY A 202 -3.66 20.05 14.45
C GLY A 202 -4.01 18.97 13.43
N VAL A 203 -3.50 17.76 13.66
CA VAL A 203 -3.82 16.58 12.85
C VAL A 203 -4.54 15.56 13.71
N LEU A 204 -5.71 15.10 13.25
CA LEU A 204 -6.49 14.05 13.89
C LEU A 204 -6.75 12.90 12.92
N LYS A 205 -6.29 11.70 13.24
CA LYS A 205 -6.56 10.50 12.42
C LYS A 205 -7.83 9.82 12.90
N VAL A 206 -8.78 9.69 11.98
CA VAL A 206 -10.10 9.13 12.25
C VAL A 206 -10.30 7.85 11.45
N GLN A 207 -10.79 6.82 12.11
CA GLN A 207 -11.21 5.55 11.53
C GLN A 207 -12.74 5.49 11.49
N MET A 208 -13.32 5.41 10.30
CA MET A 208 -14.76 5.34 10.07
C MET A 208 -15.12 3.94 9.57
N LYS A 209 -16.09 3.26 10.20
CA LYS A 209 -16.69 2.02 9.68
C LYS A 209 -18.06 2.32 9.08
N ILE A 210 -18.16 2.31 7.76
CA ILE A 210 -19.38 2.59 7.01
C ILE A 210 -20.02 1.28 6.60
N SER A 211 -21.25 1.04 7.02
CA SER A 211 -22.03 -0.16 6.71
C SER A 211 -22.49 -0.20 5.26
N GLY A 212 -22.98 -1.38 4.83
CA GLY A 212 -23.44 -1.64 3.47
C GLY A 212 -24.43 -0.60 2.91
N ASN A 213 -25.28 -0.07 3.78
CA ASN A 213 -26.32 0.90 3.51
C ASN A 213 -25.86 2.36 3.57
N GLY A 214 -24.58 2.64 3.81
CA GLY A 214 -24.05 4.00 3.94
C GLY A 214 -24.21 4.61 5.34
N ASN A 215 -24.65 3.86 6.34
CA ASN A 215 -24.67 4.35 7.72
C ASN A 215 -23.29 4.25 8.35
N LEU A 216 -22.89 5.25 9.14
CA LEU A 216 -21.67 5.20 9.94
C LEU A 216 -21.94 4.34 11.18
N GLY A 217 -21.40 3.11 11.21
CA GLY A 217 -21.61 2.16 12.31
C GLY A 217 -20.63 2.37 13.47
N HIS A 218 -19.40 2.80 13.19
CA HIS A 218 -18.40 3.04 14.23
C HIS A 218 -17.44 4.15 13.82
N LEU A 219 -17.00 4.91 14.82
CA LEU A 219 -16.03 5.98 14.70
C LEU A 219 -14.93 5.77 15.76
N GLY A 220 -13.68 5.69 15.30
CA GLY A 220 -12.49 5.57 16.15
C GLY A 220 -11.51 6.71 15.89
N PHE A 221 -10.77 7.11 16.91
CA PHE A 221 -9.72 8.13 16.83
C PHE A 221 -8.38 7.46 17.13
N GLU A 222 -7.50 7.38 16.13
CA GLU A 222 -6.26 6.57 16.21
C GLU A 222 -5.04 7.39 16.69
N ASP A 223 -5.09 8.72 16.61
CA ASP A 223 -3.97 9.61 16.96
C ASP A 223 -4.52 10.92 17.54
N THR A 224 -4.80 10.92 18.85
CA THR A 224 -5.34 12.07 19.60
C THR A 224 -4.23 12.88 20.28
N THR A 225 -2.96 12.65 19.92
CA THR A 225 -1.81 13.29 20.59
C THR A 225 -1.87 14.81 20.57
N GLN A 226 -2.37 15.40 19.48
CA GLN A 226 -2.54 16.85 19.33
C GLN A 226 -3.94 17.34 19.72
N VAL A 227 -4.96 16.47 19.62
CA VAL A 227 -6.37 16.83 19.81
C VAL A 227 -7.02 15.79 20.71
N ASN A 228 -6.93 16.02 22.04
CA ASN A 228 -7.50 15.14 23.06
C ASN A 228 -8.60 15.80 23.91
N ASP A 229 -9.13 16.96 23.50
CA ASP A 229 -10.24 17.57 24.24
C ASP A 229 -11.53 16.77 23.98
N PRO A 230 -12.19 16.21 25.03
CA PRO A 230 -13.40 15.42 24.87
C PRO A 230 -14.58 16.20 24.28
N ARG A 231 -14.60 17.53 24.41
CA ARG A 231 -15.62 18.40 23.80
C ARG A 231 -15.46 18.44 22.29
N VAL A 232 -14.23 18.58 21.80
CA VAL A 232 -13.91 18.55 20.36
C VAL A 232 -14.23 17.18 19.79
N ILE A 233 -13.78 16.11 20.45
CA ILE A 233 -14.04 14.73 20.01
C ILE A 233 -15.56 14.48 19.92
N ARG A 234 -16.34 14.90 20.93
CA ARG A 234 -17.80 14.77 20.94
C ARG A 234 -18.46 15.58 19.81
N CYS A 235 -18.03 16.83 19.60
CA CYS A 235 -18.56 17.69 18.54
C CYS A 235 -18.26 17.11 17.16
N LEU A 236 -16.99 16.75 16.89
CA LEU A 236 -16.58 16.10 15.65
C LEU A 236 -17.34 14.81 15.39
N SER A 237 -17.52 13.98 16.42
CA SER A 237 -18.32 12.77 16.31
C SER A 237 -19.75 13.09 15.86
N LYS A 238 -20.40 14.07 16.49
CA LYS A 238 -21.76 14.49 16.12
C LYS A 238 -21.85 14.95 14.66
N VAL A 239 -20.87 15.73 14.18
CA VAL A 239 -20.81 16.17 12.79
C VAL A 239 -20.64 14.97 11.86
N LEU A 240 -19.69 14.06 12.13
CA LEU A 240 -19.44 12.89 11.29
C LEU A 240 -20.63 11.91 11.25
N TYR A 241 -21.30 11.68 12.39
CA TYR A 241 -22.54 10.88 12.43
C TYR A 241 -23.72 11.54 11.72
N SER A 242 -23.72 12.87 11.54
CA SER A 242 -24.77 13.58 10.79
C SER A 242 -24.63 13.45 9.26
N ILE A 243 -23.46 13.03 8.78
CA ILE A 243 -23.21 12.84 7.36
C ILE A 243 -23.88 11.56 6.90
N HIS A 244 -24.70 11.67 5.86
CA HIS A 244 -25.20 10.51 5.14
C HIS A 244 -24.07 10.05 4.21
N TYR A 245 -23.55 8.84 4.31
CA TYR A 245 -22.49 8.34 3.40
C TYR A 245 -23.09 7.56 2.22
N PRO A 246 -22.38 7.43 1.09
CA PRO A 246 -22.83 6.54 0.01
C PRO A 246 -22.87 5.08 0.47
N ALA A 247 -23.74 4.27 -0.13
CA ALA A 247 -23.73 2.83 0.09
C ALA A 247 -22.42 2.22 -0.44
N THR A 248 -21.90 1.21 0.25
CA THR A 248 -20.67 0.54 -0.19
C THR A 248 -20.95 -0.33 -1.43
N PRO A 249 -20.04 -0.40 -2.41
CA PRO A 249 -20.30 -1.08 -3.69
C PRO A 249 -20.53 -2.59 -3.56
N ASP A 250 -19.99 -3.23 -2.52
CA ASP A 250 -20.16 -4.66 -2.24
C ASP A 250 -21.22 -4.96 -1.16
N GLY A 251 -21.92 -3.92 -0.67
CA GLY A 251 -22.90 -4.03 0.42
C GLY A 251 -22.31 -4.47 1.76
N ARG A 252 -20.98 -4.49 1.92
CA ARG A 252 -20.29 -4.91 3.14
C ARG A 252 -19.72 -3.72 3.87
N THR A 253 -19.59 -3.82 5.18
CA THR A 253 -18.97 -2.77 5.98
C THR A 253 -17.52 -2.50 5.53
N LYS A 254 -17.21 -1.23 5.25
CA LYS A 254 -15.86 -0.76 4.89
C LYS A 254 -15.29 0.11 5.98
N THR A 255 -14.00 -0.07 6.25
CA THR A 255 -13.25 0.79 7.18
C THR A 255 -12.42 1.77 6.38
N ILE A 256 -12.61 3.06 6.61
CA ILE A 256 -11.86 4.15 5.99
C ILE A 256 -11.05 4.85 7.08
N ARG A 257 -9.77 5.09 6.82
CA ARG A 257 -8.90 5.89 7.69
C ARG A 257 -8.62 7.21 7.01
N LYS A 258 -9.00 8.32 7.65
CA LYS A 258 -8.83 9.66 7.10
C LYS A 258 -8.08 10.56 8.10
N PRO A 259 -6.99 11.21 7.69
CA PRO A 259 -6.39 12.29 8.45
C PRO A 259 -7.19 13.57 8.22
N PHE A 260 -7.57 14.23 9.32
CA PHE A 260 -8.10 15.58 9.31
C PHE A 260 -6.98 16.53 9.69
N ILE A 261 -6.70 17.51 8.83
CA ILE A 261 -5.69 18.53 9.05
C ILE A 261 -6.44 19.84 9.27
N PHE A 262 -6.44 20.33 10.51
CA PHE A 262 -7.05 21.60 10.87
C PHE A 262 -6.01 22.70 10.69
N ASN A 263 -6.19 23.54 9.68
CA ASN A 263 -5.37 24.72 9.49
C ASN A 263 -6.18 25.96 9.88
N LEU A 264 -5.78 26.61 10.97
CA LEU A 264 -6.39 27.82 11.50
C LEU A 264 -5.53 29.02 11.10
N MET A 265 -5.55 29.38 9.81
CA MET A 265 -5.08 30.69 9.37
C MET A 265 -6.15 31.76 9.60
#